data_AF-A0A3S3NL13-F1
#
_entry.id   AF-A0A3S3NL13-F1
#
_cell.length_a   1.000
_cell.length_b   1.000
_cell.length_c   1.000
_cell.angle_alpha   90.00
_cell.angle_beta   90.00
_cell.angle_gamma   90.00
#
_symmetry.space_group_name_H-M   'P 1'
#
loop_
_entity.id
_entity.type
_entity.pdbx_description
1 polymer ?
#
loop_
_entity_poly.entity_id
_entity_poly.type
_entity_poly.pdbx_seq_one_letter_code
_entity_poly.pdbx_strand_id
1 'polypeptide(L)' 'MAPSLSEAPKNISQPEINNDFCDNNDDIVITGISGRFPNADNIEEFWNQLVSGTELSTCDDSRWPV' A
#
# COMPACT_ATOMS: atom_id res chain seq x y z
N MET A 1 53.50 -13.38 -35.85
CA MET A 1 52.66 -12.37 -36.53
C MET A 1 51.32 -12.31 -35.80
N ALA A 2 51.03 -11.21 -35.09
CA ALA A 2 49.76 -10.93 -34.38
C ALA A 2 48.78 -10.15 -35.30
N PRO A 3 47.53 -9.73 -34.94
CA PRO A 3 46.76 -9.82 -33.67
C PRO A 3 45.27 -10.28 -33.87
N SER A 4 44.43 -10.48 -32.85
CA SER A 4 43.51 -9.44 -32.35
C SER A 4 42.67 -9.95 -31.16
N LEU A 5 42.50 -9.07 -30.18
CA LEU A 5 41.53 -9.14 -29.08
C LEU A 5 40.09 -9.10 -29.62
N SER A 6 39.21 -9.95 -29.11
CA SER A 6 37.75 -9.76 -28.95
C SER A 6 37.18 -11.13 -28.54
N GLU A 7 36.42 -11.37 -27.49
CA GLU A 7 35.67 -10.53 -26.57
C GLU A 7 35.42 -11.39 -25.32
N ALA A 8 35.30 -10.74 -24.16
CA ALA A 8 35.05 -11.35 -22.85
C ALA A 8 33.83 -12.29 -22.85
N PRO A 9 33.77 -13.26 -21.91
CA PRO A 9 32.54 -14.00 -21.67
C PRO A 9 31.48 -12.99 -21.24
N LYS A 10 30.47 -12.74 -22.08
CA LYS A 10 29.23 -12.13 -21.59
C LYS A 10 28.52 -13.21 -20.79
N ASN A 11 29.03 -13.42 -19.57
CA ASN A 11 28.28 -13.95 -18.46
C ASN A 11 27.10 -12.99 -18.35
N ILE A 12 25.96 -13.41 -18.90
CA ILE A 12 24.69 -12.77 -18.62
C ILE A 12 24.42 -13.21 -17.19
N SER A 13 25.12 -12.59 -16.24
CA SER A 13 24.66 -12.47 -14.87
C SER A 13 23.22 -12.03 -15.05
N GLN A 14 22.30 -12.88 -14.60
CA GLN A 14 20.94 -12.49 -14.32
C GLN A 14 20.99 -11.09 -13.72
N PRO A 15 20.05 -10.19 -14.02
CA PRO A 15 19.97 -8.97 -13.23
C PRO A 15 19.85 -9.43 -11.79
N GLU A 16 20.94 -9.26 -11.03
CA GLU A 16 20.97 -9.37 -9.59
C GLU A 16 20.04 -8.24 -9.21
N ILE A 17 18.74 -8.54 -9.09
CA ILE A 17 17.81 -7.62 -8.46
C ILE A 17 18.37 -7.56 -7.06
N ASN A 18 19.20 -6.54 -6.79
CA ASN A 18 19.73 -6.28 -5.46
C ASN A 18 18.48 -6.05 -4.63
N ASN A 19 18.03 -7.10 -3.96
CA ASN A 19 16.94 -7.07 -3.00
C ASN A 19 17.48 -6.44 -1.71
N ASP A 20 18.22 -5.33 -1.84
CA ASP A 20 18.57 -4.38 -0.79
C ASP A 20 17.37 -3.48 -0.49
N PHE A 21 16.15 -4.00 -0.65
CA PHE A 21 15.06 -3.50 0.15
C PHE A 21 15.26 -4.15 1.50
N CYS A 22 15.59 -3.30 2.46
CA CYS A 22 15.48 -3.52 3.90
C CYS A 22 14.46 -4.62 4.17
N ASP A 23 14.89 -5.64 4.92
CA ASP A 23 14.11 -6.77 5.41
C ASP A 23 12.60 -6.59 5.19
N ASN A 24 11.94 -7.53 4.49
CA ASN A 24 10.49 -7.49 4.21
C ASN A 24 9.61 -7.61 5.50
N ASN A 25 10.17 -7.22 6.63
CA ASN A 25 9.64 -7.10 7.98
C ASN A 25 9.90 -5.68 8.53
N ASP A 26 9.78 -4.64 7.71
CA ASP A 26 9.60 -3.29 8.24
C ASP A 26 8.24 -3.27 8.97
N ASP A 27 8.26 -3.58 10.27
CA ASP A 27 7.09 -3.61 11.13
C ASP A 27 6.43 -2.22 11.15
N ILE A 28 5.30 -2.09 10.47
CA ILE A 28 4.52 -0.85 10.46
C ILE A 28 3.64 -0.82 11.71
N VAL A 29 3.95 0.09 12.63
CA VAL A 29 3.13 0.34 13.82
C VAL A 29 2.16 1.49 13.57
N ILE A 30 0.86 1.21 13.64
CA ILE A 30 -0.19 2.24 13.66
C ILE A 30 -0.40 2.67 15.11
N THR A 31 0.13 3.84 15.48
CA THR A 31 0.04 4.37 16.85
C THR A 31 -1.32 5.02 17.15
N GLY A 32 -2.07 5.41 16.13
CA GLY A 32 -3.39 6.00 16.30
C GLY A 32 -4.07 6.30 14.97
N ILE A 33 -5.39 6.44 15.04
CA ILE A 33 -6.24 6.81 13.91
C ILE A 33 -7.17 7.94 14.31
N SER A 34 -7.40 8.87 13.40
CA SER A 34 -8.39 9.94 13.56
C SER A 34 -9.06 10.21 12.23
N GLY A 35 -10.33 10.59 12.28
CA GLY A 35 -11.13 10.80 11.09
C GLY A 35 -12.54 11.25 11.45
N ARG A 36 -13.24 11.82 10.46
CA ARG A 36 -14.68 12.05 10.53
C ARG A 36 -15.34 10.99 9.68
N PHE A 37 -16.24 10.21 10.30
CA PHE A 37 -16.95 9.14 9.64
C PHE A 37 -18.42 9.52 9.45
N PRO A 38 -19.08 9.03 8.39
CA PRO A 38 -20.51 9.23 8.22
C PRO A 38 -21.26 8.65 9.43
N ASN A 39 -22.25 9.38 9.92
CA ASN A 39 -23.11 8.98 11.04
C ASN A 39 -22.36 8.65 12.35
N ALA A 40 -21.09 9.01 12.51
CA ALA A 40 -20.33 8.79 13.74
C ALA A 40 -19.48 10.01 14.12
N ASP A 41 -19.71 10.55 15.31
CA ASP A 41 -19.01 11.73 15.83
C ASP A 41 -17.64 11.40 16.43
N ASN A 42 -17.41 10.12 16.74
CA ASN A 42 -16.18 9.61 17.33
C ASN A 42 -15.86 8.18 16.88
N ILE A 43 -14.63 7.72 17.17
CA ILE A 43 -14.15 6.40 16.74
C ILE A 43 -14.89 5.24 17.42
N GLU A 44 -15.36 5.43 18.66
CA GLU A 44 -16.06 4.40 19.42
C GLU A 44 -17.45 4.15 18.83
N GLU A 45 -18.15 5.22 18.46
CA GLU A 45 -19.43 5.14 17.77
C GLU A 45 -19.28 4.48 16.39
N PHE A 46 -18.24 4.86 15.64
CA PHE A 46 -17.90 4.20 14.37
C PHE A 46 -17.65 2.70 14.57
N TRP A 47 -16.87 2.31 15.58
CA TRP A 47 -16.62 0.89 15.89
C TRP A 47 -17.91 0.14 16.24
N ASN A 48 -18.77 0.73 17.06
CA ASN A 48 -20.05 0.12 17.43
C ASN A 48 -20.95 -0.09 16.20
N GLN A 49 -21.02 0.89 15.30
CA GLN A 49 -21.82 0.78 14.07
C GLN A 49 -21.26 -0.26 13.09
N LEU A 50 -19.93 -0.40 13.01
CA LEU A 50 -19.29 -1.46 12.24
C LEU A 50 -19.62 -2.86 12.80
N VAL A 51 -19.52 -3.02 14.13
CA VAL A 51 -19.79 -4.31 14.80
C VAL A 51 -21.27 -4.68 14.70
N SER A 52 -22.18 -3.69 14.73
CA SER A 52 -23.61 -3.94 14.53
C SER A 52 -24.00 -4.22 13.08
N GLY A 53 -23.08 -4.04 12.12
CA GLY A 53 -23.35 -4.23 10.69
C GLY A 53 -24.24 -3.14 10.09
N THR A 54 -24.21 -1.93 10.66
CA THR A 54 -25.01 -0.80 10.17
C THR A 54 -24.37 -0.19 8.93
N GLU A 55 -25.17 0.10 7.91
CA GLU A 55 -24.70 0.80 6.72
C GLU A 55 -24.35 2.26 7.07
N LEU A 56 -23.11 2.66 6.78
CA LEU A 56 -22.61 4.01 7.06
C LEU A 56 -22.73 4.94 5.84
N SER A 57 -22.76 4.38 4.64
CA SER A 57 -22.84 5.13 3.39
C SER A 57 -24.30 5.40 3.02
N THR A 58 -24.64 6.66 2.77
CA THR A 58 -25.90 7.00 2.10
C THR A 58 -25.59 7.39 0.66
N CYS A 59 -26.18 6.70 -0.30
CA CYS A 59 -26.23 7.16 -1.69
C CYS A 59 -27.38 8.15 -1.84
N ASP A 60 -27.21 9.37 -1.30
CA ASP A 60 -28.10 10.46 -1.62
C ASP A 60 -27.56 11.27 -2.80
N ASP A 61 -28.47 11.86 -3.58
CA ASP A 61 -28.12 12.82 -4.64
C ASP A 61 -27.67 14.16 -4.05
N SER A 62 -27.50 14.28 -2.72
CA SER A 62 -27.15 15.54 -2.06
C SER A 62 -25.73 15.98 -2.40
N ARG A 63 -24.84 15.02 -2.67
CA ARG A 63 -23.45 15.33 -3.04
C ARG A 63 -23.33 15.75 -4.50
N TRP A 64 -24.07 15.12 -5.41
CA TRP A 64 -24.10 15.43 -6.84
C TRP A 64 -25.50 15.17 -7.40
N PRO A 65 -26.28 16.21 -7.74
CA PRO A 65 -27.57 16.03 -8.40
C PRO A 65 -27.37 15.56 -9.85
N VAL A 66 -28.15 14.55 -10.26
CA VAL A 66 -28.22 14.06 -11.64
C VAL A 66 -29.14 14.91 -12.52
#